data_AF-A0A2V7H443-F1
#
_entry.id   AF-A0A2V7H443-F1
#
_cell.length_a   1.000
_cell.length_b   1.000
_cell.length_c   1.000
_cell.angle_alpha   90.00
_cell.angle_beta   90.00
_cell.angle_gamma   90.00
#
_symmetry.space_group_name_H-M   'P 1'
#
loop_
_entity.id
_entity.type
_entity.pdbx_description
1 polymer ?
#
loop_
_entity_poly.entity_id
_entity_poly.type
_entity_poly.pdbx_seq_one_letter_code
_entity_poly.pdbx_strand_id
1 'polypeptide(L)'
;MPSGLRWVPLLLLVGCLDTFAPAGAVEWSPPSVYRTWWAEIENCAGIWADFDRVEWYEVGGSSYPCPAYEGRCEGWWQPPHTIYMAQDQTGNRQLAEHEMLHDLLQRGDHPPVFVACGVATQSAW
;
A
#
# COMPACT_ATOMS: atom_id res chain seq x y z
N MET A 1 -6.83 57.89 17.21
CA MET A 1 -6.21 56.82 16.39
C MET A 1 -6.93 55.53 16.72
N PRO A 2 -7.76 54.93 15.85
CA PRO A 2 -8.37 53.64 16.17
C PRO A 2 -7.42 52.52 15.73
N SER A 3 -7.08 51.65 16.69
CA SER A 3 -6.30 50.44 16.47
C SER A 3 -7.13 49.43 15.68
N GLY A 4 -6.70 49.14 14.45
CA GLY A 4 -7.33 48.13 13.60
C GLY A 4 -7.02 46.73 14.13
N LEU A 5 -8.04 46.05 14.66
CA LEU A 5 -7.94 44.63 15.00
C LEU A 5 -7.93 43.82 13.70
N ARG A 6 -6.75 43.34 13.31
CA ARG A 6 -6.57 42.44 12.16
C ARG A 6 -7.09 41.05 12.54
N TRP A 7 -8.23 40.68 11.98
CA TRP A 7 -8.74 39.32 12.00
C TRP A 7 -7.91 38.47 11.04
N VAL A 8 -7.09 37.56 11.57
CA VAL A 8 -6.43 36.52 10.79
C VAL A 8 -7.45 35.39 10.61
N PRO A 9 -7.83 35.02 9.37
CA PRO A 9 -8.73 33.90 9.17
C PRO A 9 -7.96 32.62 9.51
N LEU A 10 -8.45 31.88 10.49
CA LEU A 10 -7.99 30.54 10.81
C LEU A 10 -8.48 29.61 9.68
N LEU A 11 -7.63 29.39 8.68
CA LEU A 11 -7.86 28.37 7.66
C LEU A 11 -7.77 27.00 8.35
N LEU A 12 -8.93 26.46 8.74
CA LEU A 12 -9.07 25.07 9.15
C LEU A 12 -8.87 24.20 7.91
N LEU A 13 -7.65 23.69 7.73
CA LEU A 13 -7.35 22.61 6.81
C LEU A 13 -8.04 21.35 7.32
N VAL A 14 -9.27 21.12 6.87
CA VAL A 14 -9.90 19.80 6.97
C VAL A 14 -9.14 18.91 5.99
N GLY A 15 -8.12 18.21 6.49
CA GLY A 15 -7.47 17.15 5.72
C GLY A 15 -8.53 16.10 5.37
N CYS A 16 -8.58 15.68 4.11
CA CYS A 16 -9.36 14.50 3.73
C CYS A 16 -8.85 13.32 4.57
N LEU A 17 -9.63 12.92 5.56
CA LEU A 17 -9.45 11.63 6.20
C LEU A 17 -9.72 10.60 5.12
N ASP A 18 -8.68 9.86 4.71
CA ASP A 18 -8.85 8.74 3.80
C ASP A 18 -9.73 7.71 4.52
N THR A 19 -11.02 7.74 4.18
CA THR A 19 -12.05 6.98 4.89
C THR A 19 -11.93 5.48 4.60
N PHE A 20 -11.02 5.10 3.68
CA PHE A 20 -10.80 3.75 3.22
C PHE A 20 -9.50 3.13 3.76
N ALA A 21 -8.67 3.89 4.47
CA ALA A 21 -7.48 3.35 5.11
C ALA A 21 -7.85 2.38 6.24
N PRO A 22 -7.13 1.26 6.42
CA PRO A 22 -7.27 0.40 7.58
C PRO A 22 -7.10 1.18 8.89
N ALA A 23 -7.93 0.88 9.88
CA ALA A 23 -7.85 1.53 11.19
C ALA A 23 -6.49 1.29 11.84
N GLY A 24 -5.81 2.38 12.22
CA GLY A 24 -4.49 2.32 12.84
C GLY A 24 -3.33 2.15 11.87
N ALA A 25 -3.56 2.31 10.55
CA ALA A 25 -2.48 2.43 9.59
C ALA A 25 -1.56 3.61 9.92
N VAL A 26 -0.26 3.38 9.88
CA VAL A 26 0.77 4.41 10.06
C VAL A 26 1.73 4.37 8.89
N GLU A 27 2.19 5.55 8.45
CA GLU A 27 3.15 5.64 7.35
C GLU A 27 4.42 4.89 7.71
N TRP A 28 4.92 4.10 6.77
CA TRP A 28 6.05 3.23 6.96
C TRP A 28 7.00 3.33 5.78
N SER A 29 8.28 3.56 6.03
CA SER A 29 9.30 3.53 4.98
C SER A 29 9.89 2.12 4.88
N PRO A 30 9.61 1.34 3.82
CA PRO A 30 10.16 0.01 3.69
C PRO A 30 11.70 0.04 3.59
N PRO A 31 12.41 -0.93 4.21
CA PRO A 31 13.85 -1.06 4.07
C PRO A 31 14.29 -1.23 2.61
N SER A 32 15.53 -0.88 2.30
CA SER A 32 16.06 -0.87 0.91
C SER A 32 15.94 -2.20 0.17
N VAL A 33 15.82 -3.32 0.88
CA VAL A 33 15.59 -4.65 0.28
C VAL A 33 14.31 -4.71 -0.56
N TYR A 34 13.30 -3.90 -0.23
CA TYR A 34 12.05 -3.81 -1.00
C TYR A 34 12.28 -3.27 -2.41
N ARG A 35 13.29 -2.43 -2.64
CA ARG A 35 13.67 -1.97 -3.98
C ARG A 35 14.31 -3.09 -4.81
N THR A 36 15.02 -4.01 -4.15
CA THR A 36 15.53 -5.21 -4.81
C THR A 36 14.38 -6.11 -5.24
N TRP A 37 13.42 -6.37 -4.35
CA TRP A 37 12.23 -7.17 -4.64
C TRP A 37 11.37 -6.52 -5.73
N TRP A 38 11.25 -5.19 -5.71
CA TRP A 38 10.61 -4.42 -6.77
C TRP A 38 11.24 -4.70 -8.14
N ALA A 39 12.56 -4.56 -8.26
CA ALA A 39 13.26 -4.83 -9.51
C ALA A 39 13.11 -6.30 -9.97
N GLU A 40 13.04 -7.25 -9.04
CA GLU A 40 12.83 -8.67 -9.34
C GLU A 40 11.42 -8.94 -9.87
N ILE A 41 10.39 -8.33 -9.27
CA ILE A 41 9.00 -8.50 -9.73
C ILE A 41 8.73 -7.71 -11.01
N GLU A 42 9.36 -6.55 -11.23
CA GLU A 42 9.38 -5.83 -12.51
C GLU A 42 9.93 -6.72 -13.63
N ASN A 43 11.09 -7.33 -13.38
CA ASN A 43 11.72 -8.23 -14.35
C ASN A 43 10.85 -9.46 -14.63
N CYS A 44 10.16 -10.01 -13.63
CA CYS A 44 9.24 -11.11 -13.85
C CYS A 44 8.01 -10.69 -14.67
N ALA A 45 7.39 -9.57 -14.32
CA ALA A 45 6.17 -9.08 -14.96
C ALA A 45 6.42 -8.49 -16.36
N GLY A 46 7.66 -8.08 -16.65
CA GLY A 46 8.01 -7.33 -17.87
C GLY A 46 7.41 -5.92 -17.88
N ILE A 47 7.22 -5.33 -16.69
CA ILE A 47 6.63 -4.01 -16.48
C ILE A 47 7.59 -3.24 -15.57
N TRP A 48 7.91 -2.00 -15.93
CA TRP A 48 8.81 -1.14 -15.16
C TRP A 48 8.12 0.15 -14.79
N ALA A 49 8.28 0.57 -13.54
CA ALA A 49 7.79 1.86 -13.07
C ALA A 49 8.48 2.25 -11.75
N ASP A 50 8.44 3.54 -11.40
CA ASP A 50 9.16 4.06 -10.24
C ASP A 50 8.67 3.52 -8.89
N PHE A 51 9.53 2.83 -8.12
CA PHE A 51 9.24 2.35 -6.76
C PHE A 51 8.75 3.49 -5.85
N ASP A 52 9.27 4.70 -6.02
CA ASP A 52 8.97 5.84 -5.14
C ASP A 52 7.58 6.44 -5.36
N ARG A 53 6.81 5.93 -6.33
CA ARG A 53 5.38 6.29 -6.46
C ARG A 53 4.51 5.62 -5.40
N VAL A 54 4.99 4.55 -4.78
CA VAL A 54 4.22 3.73 -3.85
C VAL A 54 4.27 4.34 -2.45
N GLU A 55 3.10 4.62 -1.89
CA GLU A 55 2.91 5.01 -0.50
C GLU A 55 2.74 3.75 0.35
N TRP A 56 3.54 3.64 1.41
CA TRP A 56 3.60 2.43 2.23
C TRP A 56 3.11 2.73 3.64
N TYR A 57 2.29 1.83 4.14
CA TYR A 57 1.74 1.88 5.49
C TYR A 57 1.89 0.53 6.17
N GLU A 58 2.11 0.54 7.49
CA GLU A 58 1.97 -0.65 8.32
C GLU A 58 0.73 -0.57 9.20
N VAL A 59 0.14 -1.72 9.48
CA VAL A 59 -1.03 -1.88 10.36
C VAL A 59 -0.68 -2.91 11.44
N GLY A 60 -0.91 -2.56 12.71
CA GLY A 60 -0.48 -3.39 13.84
C GLY A 60 -1.01 -4.83 13.82
N GLY A 61 -0.15 -5.77 14.20
CA GLY A 61 -0.45 -7.21 14.33
C GLY A 61 -0.10 -8.05 13.10
N SER A 62 -0.55 -9.31 13.10
CA SER A 62 -0.26 -10.29 12.04
C SER A 62 -1.18 -10.22 10.83
N SER A 63 -2.33 -9.57 11.00
CA SER A 63 -3.33 -9.28 9.96
C SER A 63 -4.30 -8.23 10.51
N TYR A 64 -5.08 -7.59 9.64
CA TYR A 64 -6.07 -6.56 9.98
C TYR A 64 -7.39 -6.76 9.22
N PRO A 65 -8.53 -6.18 9.65
CA PRO A 65 -9.77 -6.23 8.87
C PRO A 65 -9.56 -5.62 7.48
N CYS A 66 -9.88 -6.37 6.42
CA CYS A 66 -9.77 -5.86 5.05
C CYS A 66 -10.83 -4.79 4.78
N PRO A 67 -10.47 -3.62 4.23
CA PRO A 67 -11.47 -2.66 3.77
C PRO A 67 -12.24 -3.13 2.52
N ALA A 68 -11.65 -4.02 1.71
CA ALA A 68 -12.22 -4.43 0.42
C ALA A 68 -13.26 -5.56 0.49
N TYR A 69 -13.24 -6.40 1.54
CA TYR A 69 -14.16 -7.54 1.69
C TYR A 69 -14.29 -7.98 3.15
N GLU A 70 -15.32 -8.76 3.47
CA GLU A 70 -15.48 -9.38 4.80
C GLU A 70 -14.36 -10.42 5.02
N GLY A 71 -13.34 -10.04 5.79
CA GLY A 71 -12.18 -10.90 6.02
C GLY A 71 -10.99 -10.19 6.66
N ARG A 72 -9.82 -10.82 6.57
CA ARG A 72 -8.55 -10.29 7.08
C ARG A 72 -7.52 -10.18 5.96
N CYS A 73 -6.70 -9.13 6.05
CA CYS A 73 -5.64 -8.79 5.13
C CYS A 73 -4.31 -8.91 5.87
N GLU A 74 -3.33 -9.49 5.19
CA GLU A 74 -1.92 -9.46 5.59
C GLU A 74 -1.16 -8.40 4.79
N GLY A 75 -1.52 -8.24 3.52
CA GLY A 75 -1.16 -7.15 2.62
C GLY A 75 -2.43 -6.65 1.92
N TRP A 76 -2.41 -5.41 1.47
CA TRP A 76 -3.45 -4.86 0.59
C TRP A 76 -2.92 -3.67 -0.22
N TRP A 77 -2.84 -3.85 -1.53
CA TRP A 77 -2.70 -2.75 -2.48
C TRP A 77 -4.05 -2.09 -2.75
N GLN A 78 -4.06 -0.76 -2.68
CA GLN A 78 -5.18 0.09 -3.00
C GLN A 78 -4.80 1.04 -4.15
N PRO A 79 -5.66 1.19 -5.19
CA PRO A 79 -5.40 2.15 -6.25
C PRO A 79 -5.32 3.59 -5.71
N PRO A 80 -4.43 4.42 -6.27
CA PRO A 80 -3.52 4.09 -7.36
C PRO A 80 -2.23 3.42 -6.90
N HIS A 81 -1.66 3.82 -5.75
CA HIS A 81 -0.29 3.44 -5.38
C HIS A 81 -0.08 3.24 -3.88
N THR A 82 -1.10 2.81 -3.14
CA THR A 82 -0.97 2.65 -1.69
C THR A 82 -0.88 1.18 -1.32
N ILE A 83 0.09 0.79 -0.50
CA ILE A 83 0.23 -0.57 0.02
C ILE A 83 0.21 -0.56 1.54
N TYR A 84 -0.70 -1.35 2.11
CA TYR A 84 -0.80 -1.60 3.53
C TYR A 84 -0.24 -2.98 3.87
N MET A 85 0.69 -3.06 4.82
CA MET A 85 1.27 -4.31 5.31
C MET A 85 0.90 -4.53 6.76
N ALA A 86 0.54 -5.75 7.14
CA ALA A 86 0.45 -6.12 8.55
C ALA A 86 1.86 -6.10 9.14
N GLN A 87 2.00 -5.57 10.35
CA GLN A 87 3.31 -5.32 10.99
C GLN A 87 4.16 -6.60 11.05
N ASP A 88 3.58 -7.74 11.44
CA ASP A 88 4.33 -9.00 11.55
C ASP A 88 4.69 -9.61 10.18
N GLN A 89 4.15 -9.05 9.09
CA GLN A 89 4.42 -9.44 7.71
C GLN A 89 5.41 -8.50 7.02
N THR A 90 5.86 -7.43 7.71
CA THR A 90 6.97 -6.63 7.22
C THR A 90 8.21 -7.51 7.09
N GLY A 91 8.87 -7.47 5.93
CA GLY A 91 9.96 -8.38 5.58
C GLY A 91 9.53 -9.73 4.99
N ASN A 92 8.23 -10.02 4.85
CA ASN A 92 7.75 -11.15 4.05
C ASN A 92 7.89 -10.82 2.55
N ARG A 93 8.93 -11.37 1.91
CA ARG A 93 9.23 -11.13 0.50
C ARG A 93 8.06 -11.49 -0.43
N GLN A 94 7.47 -12.68 -0.27
CA GLN A 94 6.44 -13.16 -1.21
C GLN A 94 5.21 -12.26 -1.17
N LEU A 95 4.77 -11.85 0.03
CA LEU A 95 3.64 -10.94 0.19
C LEU A 95 3.98 -9.54 -0.34
N ALA A 96 5.20 -9.03 -0.09
CA ALA A 96 5.62 -7.75 -0.63
C ALA A 96 5.58 -7.74 -2.17
N GLU A 97 6.16 -8.75 -2.82
CA GLU A 97 6.14 -8.88 -4.28
C GLU A 97 4.70 -9.08 -4.82
N HIS A 98 3.80 -9.70 -4.06
CA HIS A 98 2.37 -9.82 -4.40
C HIS A 98 1.70 -8.44 -4.50
N GLU A 99 1.82 -7.61 -3.46
CA GLU A 99 1.22 -6.27 -3.46
C GLU A 99 1.90 -5.33 -4.47
N MET A 100 3.22 -5.46 -4.65
CA MET A 100 3.95 -4.73 -5.69
C MET A 100 3.46 -5.10 -7.10
N LEU A 101 3.12 -6.38 -7.34
CA LEU A 101 2.60 -6.81 -8.63
C LEU A 101 1.20 -6.25 -8.90
N HIS A 102 0.35 -6.14 -7.87
CA HIS A 102 -0.89 -5.38 -7.98
C HIS A 102 -0.64 -3.94 -8.41
N ASP A 103 0.34 -3.27 -7.81
CA ASP A 103 0.71 -1.91 -8.19
C ASP A 103 1.24 -1.81 -9.63
N LEU A 104 2.15 -2.69 -10.05
CA LEU A 104 2.67 -2.69 -11.41
C LEU A 104 1.57 -2.89 -12.46
N LEU A 105 0.57 -3.72 -12.15
CA LEU A 105 -0.55 -4.02 -13.04
C LEU A 105 -1.71 -3.03 -12.92
N GLN A 106 -1.72 -2.21 -11.86
CA GLN A 106 -2.77 -1.26 -11.53
C GLN A 106 -4.17 -1.92 -11.47
N ARG A 107 -4.26 -3.08 -10.81
CA ARG A 107 -5.51 -3.86 -10.69
C ARG A 107 -5.52 -4.72 -9.42
N GLY A 108 -6.70 -4.85 -8.82
CA GLY A 108 -6.89 -5.55 -7.55
C GLY A 108 -7.26 -7.03 -7.66
N ASP A 109 -7.51 -7.54 -8.87
CA ASP A 109 -7.63 -8.98 -9.13
C ASP A 109 -6.25 -9.54 -9.50
N HIS A 110 -6.12 -10.87 -9.47
CA HIS A 110 -4.85 -11.51 -9.79
C HIS A 110 -4.90 -12.30 -11.12
N PRO A 111 -4.36 -11.76 -12.24
CA PRO A 111 -4.22 -12.52 -13.47
C PRO A 111 -3.15 -13.64 -13.34
N PRO A 112 -3.05 -14.57 -14.32
CA PRO A 112 -2.11 -15.70 -14.28
C PRO A 112 -0.64 -15.35 -14.01
N VAL A 113 -0.23 -14.11 -14.27
CA VAL A 113 1.12 -13.60 -13.95
C VAL A 113 1.48 -13.72 -12.47
N PHE A 114 0.51 -13.67 -11.54
CA PHE A 114 0.78 -13.87 -10.12
C PHE A 114 1.32 -15.27 -9.82
N VAL A 115 0.75 -16.28 -10.49
CA VAL A 115 1.24 -17.66 -10.40
C VAL A 115 2.56 -17.80 -11.16
N ALA A 116 2.69 -17.18 -12.34
CA ALA A 116 3.92 -17.23 -13.14
C ALA A 116 5.13 -16.61 -12.41
N CYS A 117 4.90 -15.53 -11.64
CA CYS A 117 5.89 -14.88 -10.81
C CYS A 117 6.02 -15.47 -9.40
N GLY A 118 5.27 -16.53 -9.07
CA GLY A 118 5.41 -17.24 -7.80
C GLY A 118 4.88 -16.49 -6.57
N VAL A 119 4.10 -15.43 -6.76
CA VAL A 119 3.54 -14.60 -5.69
C VAL A 119 2.09 -14.96 -5.32
N ALA A 120 1.49 -15.94 -6.01
CA ALA A 120 0.21 -16.55 -5.63
C ALA A 120 0.15 -18.04 -6.00
N THR A 121 -0.76 -18.78 -5.38
CA THR A 121 -1.09 -20.16 -5.77
C THR A 121 -2.36 -20.21 -6.61
N GLN A 122 -2.54 -21.26 -7.42
CA GLN A 122 -3.72 -21.42 -8.28
C GLN A 122 -5.05 -21.51 -7.51
N SER A 123 -5.02 -21.72 -6.19
CA SER A 123 -6.21 -21.92 -5.34
C SER A 123 -6.53 -20.71 -4.45
N ALA A 124 -5.83 -19.59 -4.58
CA ALA A 124 -6.04 -18.39 -3.78
C ALA A 124 -7.16 -17.47 -4.33
N TRP A 125 -8.24 -18.04 -4.88
CA TRP A 125 -9.38 -17.33 -5.49
C TRP A 125 -10.71 -17.70 -4.84
#